data_AF-A0A535B4L5-F1
#
_entry.id   AF-A0A535B4L5-F1
#
_cell.length_a   1.000
_cell.length_b   1.000
_cell.length_c   1.000
_cell.angle_alpha   90.00
_cell.angle_beta   90.00
_cell.angle_gamma   90.00
#
_symmetry.space_group_name_H-M   'P 1'
#
loop_
_entity.id
_entity.type
_entity.pdbx_description
1 polymer ?
#
loop_
_entity_poly.entity_id
_entity_poly.type
_entity_poly.pdbx_seq_one_letter_code
_entity_poly.pdbx_strand_id
1 'polypeptide(L)'
;MNTIQPARQKSGAAPSARPAVSAVDRPPGGDHLVRGRALIFWDPKVPGKKLDAIDTDQITPADDCVSESLDRLDERWKLGAFRYLMPDFRQRVHRGETFVIAGERFGIGSSREMSPAGLKAVAEEAGLELVIVCGDGVGDIFRRNALNLGLHVVQSRAASEDAQEGDVLTFDPLTRRLTNETRGKTYDPVPLTPMEDEIRRSGGIIKVGRREFTEATARPPRIGWPDSKTAKGLTSTEQIVWSHRVDKDAEVRPGGTLRVWCDLLPA
;
A
#
# COMPACT_ATOMS: atom_id res chain seq x y z
N MET A 1 0.28 -31.48 15.35
CA MET A 1 -0.18 -30.73 14.16
C MET A 1 -1.01 -29.56 14.67
N ASN A 2 -0.51 -28.32 14.53
CA ASN A 2 -1.28 -27.16 14.98
C ASN A 2 -2.54 -27.05 14.11
N THR A 3 -3.71 -27.14 14.72
CA THR A 3 -4.98 -27.03 14.01
C THR A 3 -5.43 -25.59 14.08
N ILE A 4 -5.58 -24.92 12.93
CA ILE A 4 -6.10 -23.56 12.88
C ILE A 4 -7.46 -23.49 13.62
N GLN A 5 -7.60 -22.50 14.49
CA GLN A 5 -8.81 -22.24 15.26
C GLN A 5 -9.51 -20.98 14.73
N PRO A 6 -10.83 -20.83 14.93
CA PRO A 6 -11.49 -19.56 14.70
C PRO A 6 -10.80 -18.43 15.47
N ALA A 7 -10.89 -17.21 14.93
CA ALA A 7 -10.45 -16.02 15.64
C ALA A 7 -11.18 -15.91 16.99
N ARG A 8 -10.49 -15.42 18.02
CA ARG A 8 -11.07 -15.23 19.36
C ARG A 8 -10.89 -13.80 19.81
N GLN A 9 -11.87 -13.28 20.52
CA GLN A 9 -11.76 -11.99 21.19
C GLN A 9 -10.83 -12.14 22.39
N LYS A 10 -9.89 -11.19 22.56
CA LYS A 10 -9.01 -11.16 23.72
C LYS A 10 -9.83 -10.82 24.97
N SER A 11 -9.54 -11.48 26.09
CA SER A 11 -10.21 -11.21 27.38
C SER A 11 -10.08 -9.73 27.75
N GLY A 12 -11.19 -9.09 28.12
CA GLY A 12 -11.26 -7.66 28.46
C GLY A 12 -11.39 -6.70 27.27
N ALA A 13 -11.35 -7.17 26.03
CA ALA A 13 -11.65 -6.32 24.88
C ALA A 13 -13.16 -6.03 24.82
N ALA A 14 -13.55 -4.80 24.49
CA ALA A 14 -14.96 -4.46 24.24
C ALA A 14 -15.51 -5.31 23.07
N PRO A 15 -16.78 -5.77 23.13
CA PRO A 15 -17.39 -6.51 22.03
C PRO A 15 -17.24 -5.71 20.73
N SER A 16 -16.80 -6.37 19.65
CA SER A 16 -16.82 -5.75 18.34
C SER A 16 -18.29 -5.48 18.02
N ALA A 17 -18.74 -4.24 18.18
CA ALA A 17 -20.01 -3.85 17.59
C ALA A 17 -19.90 -4.21 16.10
N ARG A 18 -20.86 -4.96 15.58
CA ARG A 18 -21.06 -4.99 14.12
C ARG A 18 -21.04 -3.52 13.73
N PRO A 19 -20.12 -3.06 12.87
CA PRO A 19 -20.32 -1.76 12.27
C PRO A 19 -21.75 -1.84 11.74
N ALA A 20 -22.59 -0.87 12.11
CA ALA A 20 -23.83 -0.71 11.36
C ALA A 20 -23.43 -0.80 9.89
N VAL A 21 -24.28 -1.42 9.06
CA VAL A 21 -24.17 -1.22 7.62
C VAL A 21 -24.50 0.27 7.42
N SER A 22 -23.60 1.18 7.83
CA SER A 22 -23.69 2.57 7.48
C SER A 22 -23.50 2.54 5.98
N ALA A 23 -24.55 3.00 5.30
CA ALA A 23 -24.57 3.22 3.88
C ALA A 23 -23.22 3.79 3.50
N VAL A 24 -22.41 3.01 2.75
CA VAL A 24 -21.16 3.41 2.10
C VAL A 24 -20.68 4.71 2.72
N ASP A 25 -20.03 4.67 3.90
CA ASP A 25 -19.41 5.87 4.47
C ASP A 25 -18.69 6.49 3.29
N ARG A 26 -19.22 7.62 2.81
CA ARG A 26 -18.73 8.26 1.60
C ARG A 26 -17.23 8.25 1.76
N PRO A 27 -16.44 7.79 0.75
CA PRO A 27 -15.02 8.18 0.77
C PRO A 27 -15.04 9.68 1.06
N PRO A 28 -14.20 10.22 1.97
CA PRO A 28 -14.21 11.65 2.24
C PRO A 28 -14.21 12.36 0.89
N GLY A 29 -15.35 12.96 0.57
CA GLY A 29 -15.83 13.03 -0.80
C GLY A 29 -16.83 14.15 -0.89
N GLY A 30 -16.32 15.35 -0.67
CA GLY A 30 -16.45 16.40 -1.68
C GLY A 30 -15.07 16.58 -2.29
N ASP A 31 -14.97 16.61 -3.62
CA ASP A 31 -13.96 17.28 -4.47
C ASP A 31 -12.48 17.35 -4.02
N HIS A 32 -12.03 16.47 -3.11
CA HIS A 32 -10.71 16.58 -2.51
C HIS A 32 -9.67 15.99 -3.45
N LEU A 33 -9.07 16.86 -4.25
CA LEU A 33 -7.88 16.56 -5.03
C LEU A 33 -6.66 16.77 -4.15
N VAL A 34 -5.78 15.77 -4.11
CA VAL A 34 -4.45 15.93 -3.53
C VAL A 34 -3.65 16.77 -4.51
N ARG A 35 -3.16 17.94 -4.08
CA ARG A 35 -2.41 18.88 -4.91
C ARG A 35 -1.05 19.18 -4.29
N GLY A 36 -0.01 19.24 -5.11
CA GLY A 36 1.35 19.51 -4.64
C GLY A 36 2.34 19.67 -5.78
N ARG A 37 3.59 20.00 -5.44
CA ARG A 37 4.69 20.09 -6.40
C ARG A 37 5.43 18.77 -6.54
N ALA A 38 5.95 18.51 -7.73
CA ALA A 38 6.86 17.41 -8.01
C ALA A 38 8.14 17.54 -7.16
N LEU A 39 8.50 16.44 -6.50
CA LEU A 39 9.76 16.20 -5.82
C LEU A 39 10.42 15.03 -6.53
N ILE A 40 11.47 15.29 -7.30
CA ILE A 40 11.99 14.31 -8.25
C ILE A 40 13.30 13.69 -7.75
N PHE A 41 13.37 12.37 -7.81
CA PHE A 41 14.62 11.63 -7.68
C PHE A 41 15.26 11.48 -9.06
N TRP A 42 16.31 12.27 -9.32
CA TRP A 42 17.09 12.21 -10.55
C TRP A 42 18.23 11.20 -10.43
N ASP A 43 18.54 10.49 -11.51
CA ASP A 43 19.70 9.62 -11.57
C ASP A 43 20.98 10.49 -11.70
N PRO A 44 21.88 10.50 -10.71
CA PRO A 44 23.08 11.33 -10.76
C PRO A 44 24.06 10.91 -11.86
N LYS A 45 23.91 9.71 -12.42
CA LYS A 45 24.79 9.16 -13.47
C LYS A 45 24.25 9.39 -14.87
N VAL A 46 22.95 9.68 -15.01
CA VAL A 46 22.29 9.81 -16.32
C VAL A 46 21.44 11.08 -16.36
N PRO A 47 21.97 12.19 -16.92
CA PRO A 47 21.24 13.45 -17.01
C PRO A 47 19.86 13.30 -17.65
N GLY A 48 18.84 13.86 -17.01
CA GLY A 48 17.45 13.83 -17.48
C GLY A 48 16.70 12.53 -17.18
N LYS A 49 17.35 11.51 -16.60
CA LYS A 49 16.70 10.26 -16.22
C LYS A 49 16.22 10.30 -14.76
N LYS A 50 15.02 9.78 -14.50
CA LYS A 50 14.56 9.51 -13.14
C LYS A 50 15.32 8.34 -12.54
N LEU A 51 15.58 8.38 -11.24
CA LEU A 51 16.29 7.32 -10.55
C LEU A 51 15.40 6.08 -10.46
N ASP A 52 15.89 5.00 -11.06
CA ASP A 52 15.28 3.68 -10.95
C ASP A 52 15.74 2.97 -9.68
N ALA A 53 15.02 1.90 -9.32
CA ALA A 53 15.44 0.90 -8.34
C ALA A 53 15.70 1.46 -6.94
N ILE A 54 14.95 2.50 -6.54
CA ILE A 54 14.96 3.00 -5.17
C ILE A 54 14.41 1.89 -4.27
N ASP A 55 15.28 1.23 -3.52
CA ASP A 55 14.90 0.14 -2.63
C ASP A 55 14.45 0.64 -1.23
N THR A 56 13.94 -0.27 -0.41
CA THR A 56 13.47 0.08 0.94
C THR A 56 14.58 0.55 1.87
N ASP A 57 15.84 0.18 1.65
CA ASP A 57 16.99 0.67 2.43
C ASP A 57 17.28 2.14 2.11
N GLN A 58 17.14 2.52 0.84
CA GLN A 58 17.26 3.91 0.40
C GLN A 58 16.08 4.78 0.85
N ILE A 59 14.88 4.20 0.99
CA ILE A 59 13.71 4.90 1.56
C ILE A 59 13.86 5.05 3.07
N THR A 60 14.21 3.98 3.79
CA THR A 60 14.38 4.01 5.25
C THR A 60 15.50 3.04 5.65
N PRO A 61 16.67 3.56 6.06
CA PRO A 61 17.79 2.75 6.49
C PRO A 61 17.42 1.80 7.64
N ALA A 62 18.10 0.66 7.73
CA ALA A 62 17.79 -0.36 8.74
C ALA A 62 17.89 0.18 10.17
N ASP A 63 18.89 1.01 10.45
CA ASP A 63 19.09 1.62 11.78
C ASP A 63 17.93 2.53 12.19
N ASP A 64 17.21 3.10 11.22
CA ASP A 64 16.05 3.95 11.46
C ASP A 64 14.75 3.16 11.56
N CYS A 65 14.76 1.87 11.26
CA CYS A 65 13.59 0.99 11.39
C CYS A 65 13.36 0.52 12.83
N VAL A 66 14.32 0.73 13.73
CA VAL A 66 14.27 0.28 15.12
C VAL A 66 14.31 1.46 16.10
N SER A 67 13.64 1.28 17.24
CA SER A 67 13.64 2.23 18.36
C SER A 67 13.51 1.46 19.67
N GLU A 68 14.16 1.94 20.72
CA GLU A 68 14.02 1.40 22.08
C GLU A 68 12.69 1.82 22.74
N SER A 69 11.95 2.74 22.13
CA SER A 69 10.64 3.20 22.59
C SER A 69 9.65 3.27 21.43
N LEU A 70 8.44 2.76 21.66
CA LEU A 70 7.31 2.86 20.71
C LEU A 70 6.95 4.33 20.43
N ASP A 71 7.05 5.21 21.44
CA ASP A 71 6.69 6.62 21.33
C ASP A 71 7.64 7.44 20.44
N ARG A 72 8.81 6.88 20.10
CA ARG A 72 9.82 7.54 19.25
C ARG A 72 10.00 6.84 17.90
N LEU A 73 9.27 5.75 17.70
CA LEU A 73 9.45 4.88 16.54
C LEU A 73 8.99 5.58 15.25
N ASP A 74 7.91 6.36 15.33
CA ASP A 74 7.44 7.20 14.22
C ASP A 74 8.46 8.28 13.83
N GLU A 75 9.09 8.93 14.81
CA GLU A 75 10.11 9.96 14.60
C GLU A 75 11.36 9.36 13.95
N ARG A 76 11.78 8.16 14.33
CA ARG A 76 12.89 7.46 13.68
C ARG A 76 12.60 7.19 12.20
N TRP A 77 11.40 6.71 11.87
CA TRP A 77 11.00 6.48 10.48
C TRP A 77 10.96 7.79 9.67
N LYS A 78 10.41 8.86 10.24
CA LYS A 78 10.40 10.19 9.61
C LYS A 78 11.81 10.73 9.36
N LEU A 79 12.74 10.55 10.30
CA LEU A 79 14.15 10.95 10.16
C LEU A 79 14.94 10.06 9.19
N GLY A 80 14.51 8.81 9.00
CA GLY A 80 15.12 7.88 8.05
C GLY A 80 14.68 8.09 6.61
N ALA A 81 13.51 8.70 6.41
CA ALA A 81 12.89 8.94 5.11
C ALA A 81 13.86 9.62 4.12
N PHE A 82 14.36 8.83 3.17
CA PHE A 82 15.33 9.24 2.15
C PHE A 82 16.60 9.92 2.67
N ARG A 83 17.02 9.66 3.91
CA ARG A 83 18.11 10.38 4.58
C ARG A 83 19.37 10.55 3.72
N TYR A 84 19.79 9.49 3.03
CA TYR A 84 21.01 9.52 2.22
C TYR A 84 20.77 9.92 0.76
N LEU A 85 19.55 9.77 0.27
CA LEU A 85 19.20 10.01 -1.12
C LEU A 85 18.72 11.45 -1.36
N MET A 86 18.01 12.01 -0.39
CA MET A 86 17.54 13.39 -0.36
C MET A 86 17.52 13.89 1.09
N PRO A 87 18.65 14.37 1.63
CA PRO A 87 18.77 14.74 3.05
C PRO A 87 17.79 15.82 3.52
N ASP A 88 17.27 16.66 2.62
CA ASP A 88 16.29 17.70 2.90
C ASP A 88 14.84 17.28 2.61
N PHE A 89 14.58 15.99 2.35
CA PHE A 89 13.27 15.45 1.96
C PHE A 89 12.11 15.93 2.87
N ARG A 90 12.23 15.78 4.19
CA ARG A 90 11.19 16.22 5.14
C ARG A 90 10.90 17.71 5.01
N GLN A 91 11.94 18.53 4.87
CA GLN A 91 11.80 19.98 4.71
C GLN A 91 11.12 20.34 3.37
N ARG A 92 11.47 19.65 2.29
CA ARG A 92 10.86 19.81 0.96
C ARG A 92 9.38 19.46 0.97
N VAL A 93 9.02 18.33 1.58
CA VAL A 93 7.63 17.92 1.74
C VAL A 93 6.84 18.96 2.53
N HIS A 94 7.39 19.47 3.63
CA HIS A 94 6.76 20.54 4.43
C HIS A 94 6.57 21.84 3.66
N ARG A 95 7.35 22.09 2.59
CA ARG A 95 7.13 23.23 1.67
C ARG A 95 6.05 22.96 0.61
N GLY A 96 5.44 21.78 0.58
CA GLY A 96 4.40 21.40 -0.38
C GLY A 96 4.90 20.62 -1.60
N GLU A 97 6.12 20.09 -1.56
CA GLU A 97 6.67 19.20 -2.60
C GLU A 97 6.29 17.76 -2.27
N THR A 98 5.02 17.41 -2.50
CA THR A 98 4.40 16.19 -1.98
C THR A 98 4.21 15.08 -3.01
N PHE A 99 4.55 15.33 -4.28
CA PHE A 99 4.50 14.33 -5.35
C PHE A 99 5.90 13.77 -5.57
N VAL A 100 6.19 12.65 -4.91
CA VAL A 100 7.47 11.94 -5.08
C VAL A 100 7.48 11.27 -6.44
N ILE A 101 8.35 11.74 -7.33
CA ILE A 101 8.53 11.19 -8.68
C ILE A 101 9.81 10.38 -8.73
N ALA A 102 9.69 9.10 -9.09
CA ALA A 102 10.81 8.19 -9.27
C ALA A 102 10.68 7.42 -10.59
N GLY A 103 11.77 6.78 -11.02
CA GLY A 103 11.80 5.93 -12.20
C GLY A 103 11.11 4.59 -11.96
N GLU A 104 11.62 3.55 -12.61
CA GLU A 104 11.12 2.19 -12.49
C GLU A 104 11.57 1.53 -11.18
N ARG A 105 10.87 0.47 -10.76
CA ARG A 105 11.27 -0.39 -9.63
C ARG A 105 11.41 0.34 -8.30
N PHE A 106 10.52 1.29 -8.03
CA PHE A 106 10.44 1.97 -6.74
C PHE A 106 9.93 1.03 -5.64
N GLY A 107 10.52 1.11 -4.44
CA GLY A 107 10.10 0.35 -3.26
C GLY A 107 10.40 -1.14 -3.34
N ILE A 108 11.37 -1.57 -4.14
CA ILE A 108 11.83 -2.97 -4.17
C ILE A 108 12.63 -3.34 -2.92
N GLY A 109 12.86 -4.63 -2.72
CA GLY A 109 13.70 -5.13 -1.64
C GLY A 109 12.89 -5.64 -0.44
N SER A 110 13.38 -5.35 0.77
CA SER A 110 12.89 -5.98 2.00
C SER A 110 11.49 -5.51 2.42
N SER A 111 10.77 -6.36 3.17
CA SER A 111 9.44 -6.02 3.69
C SER A 111 9.53 -5.05 4.87
N ARG A 112 9.63 -3.75 4.59
CA ARG A 112 9.65 -2.68 5.60
C ARG A 112 8.36 -1.87 5.54
N GLU A 113 7.44 -2.13 6.45
CA GLU A 113 6.24 -1.29 6.62
C GLU A 113 6.59 0.13 7.10
N MET A 114 7.74 0.25 7.76
CA MET A 114 8.36 1.50 8.21
C MET A 114 8.61 2.48 7.06
N SER A 115 8.93 1.98 5.85
CA SER A 115 9.19 2.81 4.68
C SER A 115 7.97 3.63 4.26
N PRO A 116 6.84 3.02 3.84
CA PRO A 116 5.64 3.81 3.53
C PRO A 116 5.06 4.55 4.75
N ALA A 117 5.19 4.01 5.96
CA ALA A 117 4.73 4.69 7.18
C ALA A 117 5.48 6.01 7.43
N GLY A 118 6.81 6.00 7.34
CA GLY A 118 7.64 7.20 7.52
C GLY A 118 7.36 8.26 6.46
N LEU A 119 7.24 7.86 5.19
CA LEU A 119 6.91 8.77 4.10
C LEU A 119 5.54 9.45 4.30
N LYS A 120 4.53 8.68 4.70
CA LYS A 120 3.21 9.22 5.02
C LYS A 120 3.26 10.16 6.22
N ALA A 121 3.92 9.76 7.30
CA ALA A 121 4.00 10.54 8.54
C ALA A 121 4.74 11.88 8.34
N VAL A 122 5.75 11.93 7.46
CA VAL A 122 6.44 13.19 7.11
C VAL A 122 5.46 14.21 6.52
N ALA A 123 4.54 13.79 5.65
CA ALA A 123 3.55 14.69 5.06
C ALA A 123 2.45 15.08 6.06
N GLU A 124 1.92 14.10 6.81
CA GLU A 124 0.85 14.34 7.78
C GLU A 124 1.25 15.28 8.92
N GLU A 125 2.52 15.26 9.31
CA GLU A 125 3.05 16.20 10.30
C GLU A 125 2.90 17.68 9.88
N ALA A 126 2.92 17.95 8.57
CA ALA A 126 2.66 19.27 8.00
C ALA A 126 1.19 19.47 7.58
N GLY A 127 0.29 18.52 7.88
CA GLY A 127 -1.10 18.54 7.43
C GLY A 127 -1.24 18.33 5.91
N LEU A 128 -0.27 17.66 5.28
CA LEU A 128 -0.23 17.40 3.85
C LEU A 128 -0.42 15.90 3.54
N GLU A 129 -0.71 15.59 2.28
CA GLU A 129 -0.76 14.23 1.76
C GLU A 129 0.35 14.01 0.73
N LEU A 130 0.98 12.85 0.78
CA LEU A 130 2.05 12.44 -0.14
C LEU A 130 1.51 11.50 -1.22
N VAL A 131 1.97 11.70 -2.46
CA VAL A 131 1.68 10.80 -3.59
C VAL A 131 3.00 10.30 -4.17
N ILE A 132 3.16 8.98 -4.25
CA ILE A 132 4.26 8.34 -4.97
C ILE A 132 3.83 8.13 -6.41
N VAL A 133 4.57 8.68 -7.37
CA VAL A 133 4.41 8.45 -8.81
C VAL A 133 5.69 7.80 -9.34
N CYS A 134 5.55 6.63 -9.95
CA CYS A 134 6.70 5.86 -10.44
C CYS A 134 6.43 5.22 -11.80
N GLY A 135 7.51 4.81 -12.47
CA GLY A 135 7.47 3.98 -13.66
C GLY A 135 7.09 2.54 -13.34
N ASP A 136 7.43 1.61 -14.22
CA ASP A 136 7.01 0.22 -14.07
C ASP A 136 7.71 -0.53 -12.93
N GLY A 137 7.09 -1.60 -12.46
CA GLY A 137 7.72 -2.56 -11.56
C GLY A 137 7.81 -2.11 -10.10
N VAL A 138 6.88 -1.28 -9.62
CA VAL A 138 6.79 -0.93 -8.18
C VAL A 138 6.80 -2.19 -7.31
N GLY A 139 7.57 -2.19 -6.22
CA GLY A 139 7.68 -3.35 -5.34
C GLY A 139 6.32 -3.73 -4.76
N ASP A 140 5.86 -4.96 -5.00
CA ASP A 140 4.51 -5.41 -4.60
C ASP A 140 4.27 -5.29 -3.09
N ILE A 141 5.28 -5.60 -2.28
CA ILE A 141 5.21 -5.49 -0.82
C ILE A 141 5.08 -4.03 -0.39
N PHE A 142 5.90 -3.14 -0.96
CA PHE A 142 5.81 -1.71 -0.69
C PHE A 142 4.45 -1.15 -1.12
N ARG A 143 3.98 -1.48 -2.34
CA ARG A 143 2.67 -1.05 -2.86
C ARG A 143 1.54 -1.47 -1.91
N ARG A 144 1.53 -2.74 -1.49
CA ARG A 144 0.53 -3.26 -0.55
C ARG A 144 0.59 -2.54 0.79
N ASN A 145 1.77 -2.39 1.38
CA ASN A 145 1.93 -1.73 2.69
C ASN A 145 1.52 -0.25 2.61
N ALA A 146 1.89 0.46 1.53
CA ALA A 146 1.48 1.83 1.30
C ALA A 146 -0.05 1.98 1.24
N LEU A 147 -0.72 1.17 0.41
CA LEU A 147 -2.19 1.19 0.30
C LEU A 147 -2.87 0.80 1.61
N ASN A 148 -2.32 -0.16 2.36
CA ASN A 148 -2.81 -0.57 3.67
C ASN A 148 -2.75 0.56 4.70
N LEU A 149 -1.75 1.44 4.61
CA LEU A 149 -1.56 2.61 5.48
C LEU A 149 -2.27 3.86 4.95
N GLY A 150 -2.85 3.81 3.75
CA GLY A 150 -3.50 4.95 3.09
C GLY A 150 -2.55 5.87 2.32
N LEU A 151 -1.27 5.51 2.15
CA LEU A 151 -0.34 6.24 1.30
C LEU A 151 -0.67 5.98 -0.19
N HIS A 152 -0.74 7.04 -0.98
CA HIS A 152 -1.04 6.93 -2.41
C HIS A 152 0.19 6.47 -3.22
N VAL A 153 0.01 5.38 -3.98
CA VAL A 153 1.00 4.89 -4.94
C VAL A 153 0.37 4.80 -6.33
N VAL A 154 1.03 5.42 -7.29
CA VAL A 154 0.58 5.65 -8.65
C VAL A 154 1.65 5.15 -9.61
N GLN A 155 1.39 4.01 -10.26
CA GLN A 155 2.24 3.52 -11.33
C GLN A 155 1.77 4.14 -12.66
N SER A 156 2.60 4.99 -13.25
CA SER A 156 2.37 5.61 -14.56
C SER A 156 3.71 6.02 -15.16
N ARG A 157 4.25 5.20 -16.08
CA ARG A 157 5.50 5.52 -16.80
C ARG A 157 5.42 6.89 -17.47
N ALA A 158 4.32 7.16 -18.18
CA ALA A 158 4.11 8.42 -18.88
C ALA A 158 4.14 9.64 -17.95
N ALA A 159 3.53 9.56 -16.76
CA ALA A 159 3.56 10.65 -15.79
C ALA A 159 4.93 10.84 -15.16
N SER A 160 5.61 9.73 -14.81
CA SER A 160 6.96 9.75 -14.24
C SER A 160 7.99 10.38 -15.20
N GLU A 161 7.96 9.97 -16.47
CA GLU A 161 8.89 10.47 -17.49
C GLU A 161 8.66 11.95 -17.83
N ASP A 162 7.40 12.39 -17.88
CA ASP A 162 7.07 13.76 -18.29
C ASP A 162 7.29 14.80 -17.19
N ALA A 163 7.05 14.44 -15.91
CA ALA A 163 7.15 15.36 -14.79
C ALA A 163 8.55 16.00 -14.65
N GLN A 164 8.58 17.31 -14.40
CA GLN A 164 9.80 18.08 -14.14
C GLN A 164 9.77 18.74 -12.77
N GLU A 165 10.94 19.17 -12.32
CA GLU A 165 11.11 19.82 -11.02
C GLU A 165 10.17 21.01 -10.87
N GLY A 166 9.41 21.05 -9.78
CA GLY A 166 8.47 22.15 -9.51
C GLY A 166 7.17 22.11 -10.30
N ASP A 167 6.95 21.14 -11.21
CA ASP A 167 5.64 20.92 -11.83
C ASP A 167 4.57 20.76 -10.74
N VAL A 168 3.38 21.32 -10.97
CA VAL A 168 2.25 21.18 -10.06
C VAL A 168 1.39 20.02 -10.54
N LEU A 169 1.11 19.08 -9.64
CA LEU A 169 0.30 17.91 -9.90
C LEU A 169 -0.95 17.89 -9.02
N THR A 170 -2.01 17.32 -9.58
CA THR A 170 -3.20 16.90 -8.85
C THR A 170 -3.47 15.42 -9.04
N PHE A 171 -3.85 14.76 -7.96
CA PHE A 171 -4.30 13.38 -7.94
C PHE A 171 -5.71 13.32 -7.37
N ASP A 172 -6.61 12.69 -8.11
CA ASP A 172 -7.96 12.40 -7.66
C ASP A 172 -7.98 11.03 -6.97
N PRO A 173 -8.13 10.94 -5.64
CA PRO A 173 -8.14 9.65 -4.97
C PRO A 173 -9.35 8.79 -5.35
N LEU A 174 -10.45 9.38 -5.80
CA LEU A 174 -11.66 8.65 -6.19
C LEU A 174 -11.45 7.95 -7.53
N THR A 175 -11.04 8.69 -8.56
CA THR A 175 -10.86 8.16 -9.93
C THR A 175 -9.46 7.62 -10.19
N ARG A 176 -8.50 7.92 -9.32
CA ARG A 176 -7.05 7.72 -9.48
C ARG A 176 -6.43 8.50 -10.64
N ARG A 177 -7.15 9.41 -11.28
CA ARG A 177 -6.60 10.21 -12.36
C ARG A 177 -5.53 11.16 -11.83
N LEU A 178 -4.39 11.17 -12.50
CA LEU A 178 -3.28 12.06 -12.23
C LEU A 178 -3.24 13.15 -13.30
N THR A 179 -3.08 14.40 -12.89
CA THR A 179 -2.96 15.55 -13.80
C THR A 179 -1.68 16.30 -13.47
N ASN A 180 -0.87 16.58 -14.48
CA ASN A 180 0.20 17.57 -14.39
C ASN A 180 -0.36 18.90 -14.91
N GLU A 181 -0.69 19.80 -13.98
CA GLU A 181 -1.31 21.10 -14.26
C GLU A 181 -0.37 22.01 -15.04
N THR A 182 0.92 22.02 -14.67
CA THR A 182 1.94 22.83 -15.35
C THR A 182 2.08 22.46 -16.83
N ARG A 183 1.87 21.19 -17.16
CA ARG A 183 1.99 20.66 -18.52
C ARG A 183 0.66 20.53 -19.27
N GLY A 184 -0.47 20.72 -18.60
CA GLY A 184 -1.81 20.54 -19.17
C GLY A 184 -2.08 19.11 -19.65
N LYS A 185 -1.54 18.10 -18.96
CA LYS A 185 -1.69 16.68 -19.33
C LYS A 185 -2.27 15.85 -18.21
N THR A 186 -3.01 14.82 -18.60
CA THR A 186 -3.66 13.85 -17.71
C THR A 186 -3.17 12.45 -18.02
N TYR A 187 -3.06 11.61 -16.98
CA TYR A 187 -2.61 10.23 -17.09
C TYR A 187 -3.55 9.32 -16.32
N ASP A 188 -3.86 8.17 -16.92
CA ASP A 188 -4.57 7.07 -16.28
C ASP A 188 -3.53 6.07 -15.75
N PRO A 189 -3.39 5.91 -14.43
CA PRO A 189 -2.43 4.97 -13.87
C PRO A 189 -2.82 3.52 -14.13
N VAL A 190 -1.87 2.61 -13.89
CA VAL A 190 -2.16 1.18 -13.87
C VAL A 190 -3.32 0.89 -12.90
N PRO A 191 -4.34 0.13 -13.34
CA PRO A 191 -5.51 -0.14 -12.52
C PRO A 191 -5.13 -0.98 -11.30
N LEU A 192 -5.84 -0.72 -10.20
CA LEU A 192 -5.75 -1.56 -9.00
C LEU A 192 -6.69 -2.75 -9.12
N THR A 193 -6.36 -3.84 -8.45
CA THR A 193 -7.33 -4.92 -8.21
C THR A 193 -8.51 -4.41 -7.37
N PRO A 194 -9.70 -5.03 -7.46
CA PRO A 194 -10.85 -4.62 -6.65
C PRO A 194 -10.56 -4.55 -5.14
N MET A 195 -9.75 -5.48 -4.62
CA MET A 195 -9.38 -5.49 -3.20
C MET A 195 -8.41 -4.38 -2.82
N GLU A 196 -7.41 -4.09 -3.65
CA GLU A 196 -6.51 -2.94 -3.44
C GLU A 196 -7.31 -1.63 -3.44
N ASP A 197 -8.31 -1.51 -4.33
CA ASP A 197 -9.21 -0.35 -4.41
C ASP A 197 -10.14 -0.24 -3.18
N GLU A 198 -10.65 -1.37 -2.68
CA GLU A 198 -11.46 -1.42 -1.47
C GLU A 198 -10.65 -1.01 -0.22
N ILE A 199 -9.47 -1.59 -0.04
CA ILE A 199 -8.59 -1.32 1.12
C ILE A 199 -8.28 0.17 1.21
N ARG A 200 -7.81 0.77 0.11
CA ARG A 200 -7.44 2.19 0.11
C ARG A 200 -8.66 3.09 0.38
N ARG A 201 -9.85 2.77 -0.14
CA ARG A 201 -11.07 3.58 0.04
C ARG A 201 -11.64 3.45 1.45
N SER A 202 -11.44 2.30 2.08
CA SER A 202 -11.89 2.08 3.45
C SER A 202 -11.07 2.88 4.48
N GLY A 203 -9.90 3.41 4.09
CA GLY A 203 -8.95 4.04 5.01
C GLY A 203 -7.99 3.03 5.66
N GLY A 204 -7.66 1.95 4.94
CA GLY A 204 -6.61 1.01 5.31
C GLY A 204 -7.10 -0.36 5.78
N ILE A 205 -6.17 -1.32 5.80
CA ILE A 205 -6.48 -2.75 6.00
C ILE A 205 -7.09 -3.06 7.37
N ILE A 206 -6.75 -2.28 8.41
CA ILE A 206 -7.29 -2.48 9.76
C ILE A 206 -8.81 -2.25 9.79
N LYS A 207 -9.33 -1.29 9.01
CA LYS A 207 -10.77 -1.03 8.93
C LYS A 207 -11.50 -2.15 8.19
N VAL A 208 -10.92 -2.68 7.12
CA VAL A 208 -11.41 -3.89 6.46
C VAL A 208 -11.43 -5.08 7.43
N GLY A 209 -10.32 -5.34 8.11
CA GLY A 209 -10.21 -6.44 9.07
C GLY A 209 -11.22 -6.35 10.22
N ARG A 210 -11.51 -5.15 10.74
CA ARG A 210 -12.54 -4.94 11.76
C ARG A 210 -13.95 -5.31 11.27
N ARG A 211 -14.27 -5.04 10.00
CA ARG A 211 -15.55 -5.43 9.38
C ARG A 211 -15.65 -6.94 9.24
N GLU A 212 -14.55 -7.60 8.84
CA GLU A 212 -14.51 -9.05 8.65
C GLU A 212 -14.42 -9.84 9.96
N PHE A 213 -13.93 -9.22 11.04
CA PHE A 213 -13.63 -9.90 12.31
C PHE A 213 -14.82 -10.69 12.86
N THR A 214 -16.03 -10.12 12.82
CA THR A 214 -17.23 -10.82 13.31
C THR A 214 -17.55 -12.08 12.51
N GLU A 215 -17.35 -12.09 11.20
CA GLU A 215 -17.54 -13.31 10.38
C GLU A 215 -16.43 -14.33 10.72
N ALA A 216 -15.19 -13.85 10.88
CA ALA A 216 -14.02 -14.69 11.14
C ALA A 216 -14.07 -15.42 12.49
N THR A 217 -14.75 -14.87 13.51
CA THR A 217 -14.96 -15.56 14.80
C THR A 217 -16.06 -16.62 14.74
N ALA A 218 -17.05 -16.45 13.86
CA ALA A 218 -18.19 -17.36 13.73
C ALA A 218 -17.95 -18.51 12.75
N ARG A 219 -17.08 -18.31 11.75
CA ARG A 219 -16.85 -19.28 10.68
C ARG A 219 -15.73 -20.26 11.05
N PRO A 220 -16.01 -21.57 11.17
CA PRO A 220 -14.96 -22.55 11.43
C PRO A 220 -14.02 -22.67 10.21
N PRO A 221 -12.69 -22.70 10.42
CA PRO A 221 -11.74 -22.98 9.35
C PRO A 221 -12.05 -24.32 8.69
N ARG A 222 -12.05 -24.35 7.35
CA ARG A 222 -12.25 -25.56 6.56
C ARG A 222 -11.17 -25.66 5.50
N ILE A 223 -10.23 -26.57 5.70
CA ILE A 223 -9.19 -26.89 4.73
C ILE A 223 -9.58 -28.21 4.07
N GLY A 224 -9.70 -28.21 2.75
CA GLY A 224 -10.05 -29.40 1.98
C GLY A 224 -9.32 -29.37 0.65
N TRP A 225 -8.64 -30.45 0.30
CA TRP A 225 -7.84 -30.54 -0.91
C TRP A 225 -8.70 -30.83 -2.15
N PRO A 226 -8.29 -30.35 -3.34
CA PRO A 226 -9.02 -30.62 -4.57
C PRO A 226 -9.01 -32.13 -4.86
N ASP A 227 -10.08 -32.63 -5.47
CA ASP A 227 -10.10 -34.00 -5.97
C ASP A 227 -9.07 -34.19 -7.11
N SER A 228 -8.79 -35.44 -7.48
CA SER A 228 -7.79 -35.74 -8.49
C SER A 228 -8.08 -35.15 -9.87
N LYS A 229 -9.33 -34.83 -10.18
CA LYS A 229 -9.70 -34.22 -11.47
C LYS A 229 -9.39 -32.73 -11.44
N THR A 230 -9.79 -32.02 -10.39
CA THR A 230 -9.48 -30.60 -10.19
C THR A 230 -7.97 -30.38 -10.03
N ALA A 231 -7.30 -31.21 -9.23
CA ALA A 231 -5.87 -31.07 -8.95
C ALA A 231 -4.98 -31.13 -10.21
N LYS A 232 -5.36 -31.92 -11.22
CA LYS A 232 -4.62 -32.01 -12.50
C LYS A 232 -4.55 -30.69 -13.27
N GLY A 233 -5.51 -29.80 -13.05
CA GLY A 233 -5.54 -28.47 -13.69
C GLY A 233 -4.87 -27.37 -12.87
N LEU A 234 -4.32 -27.69 -11.69
CA LEU A 234 -3.77 -26.72 -10.76
C LEU A 234 -2.30 -27.02 -10.46
N THR A 235 -1.48 -25.99 -10.44
CA THR A 235 -0.13 -26.04 -9.87
C THR A 235 -0.19 -26.36 -8.37
N SER A 236 0.92 -26.81 -7.77
CA SER A 236 0.98 -27.07 -6.33
C SER A 236 0.59 -25.84 -5.50
N THR A 237 1.00 -24.63 -5.92
CA THR A 237 0.64 -23.37 -5.27
C THR A 237 -0.86 -23.10 -5.35
N GLU A 238 -1.46 -23.30 -6.52
CA GLU A 238 -2.91 -23.14 -6.69
C GLU A 238 -3.69 -24.18 -5.89
N GLN A 239 -3.20 -25.42 -5.78
CA GLN A 239 -3.83 -26.43 -4.92
C GLN A 239 -3.80 -26.03 -3.44
N ILE A 240 -2.70 -25.43 -2.96
CA ILE A 240 -2.61 -24.89 -1.61
C ILE A 240 -3.64 -23.77 -1.43
N VAL A 241 -3.61 -22.74 -2.28
CA VAL A 241 -4.54 -21.60 -2.19
C VAL A 241 -6.01 -22.07 -2.29
N TRP A 242 -6.29 -22.99 -3.22
CA TRP A 242 -7.59 -23.64 -3.36
C TRP A 242 -7.99 -24.29 -2.05
N SER A 243 -7.12 -25.06 -1.42
CA SER A 243 -7.46 -25.78 -0.19
C SER A 243 -7.83 -24.85 0.97
N HIS A 244 -7.13 -23.71 1.07
CA HIS A 244 -7.26 -22.76 2.17
C HIS A 244 -8.29 -21.66 1.93
N ARG A 245 -8.86 -21.55 0.73
CA ARG A 245 -9.87 -20.53 0.43
C ARG A 245 -11.03 -20.56 1.42
N VAL A 246 -11.42 -19.39 1.90
CA VAL A 246 -12.55 -19.22 2.82
C VAL A 246 -13.85 -19.49 2.07
N ASP A 247 -14.01 -18.88 0.90
CA ASP A 247 -15.14 -19.07 0.01
C ASP A 247 -14.91 -20.27 -0.92
N LYS A 248 -15.69 -21.34 -0.73
CA LYS A 248 -15.50 -22.60 -1.46
C LYS A 248 -16.02 -22.54 -2.90
N ASP A 249 -16.85 -21.58 -3.23
CA ASP A 249 -17.37 -21.39 -4.59
C ASP A 249 -16.49 -20.45 -5.42
N ALA A 250 -15.52 -19.78 -4.77
CA ALA A 250 -14.57 -18.92 -5.47
C ALA A 250 -13.64 -19.70 -6.40
N GLU A 251 -13.51 -19.20 -7.62
CA GLU A 251 -12.59 -19.70 -8.62
C GLU A 251 -11.14 -19.32 -8.29
N VAL A 252 -10.23 -20.30 -8.32
CA VAL A 252 -8.80 -20.06 -8.15
C VAL A 252 -8.16 -19.89 -9.52
N ARG A 253 -7.77 -18.66 -9.83
CA ARG A 253 -7.08 -18.32 -11.07
C ARG A 253 -6.13 -17.12 -10.90
N PRO A 254 -5.11 -16.99 -11.75
CA PRO A 254 -4.25 -15.81 -11.78
C PRO A 254 -5.05 -14.50 -11.90
N GLY A 255 -4.64 -13.49 -11.13
CA GLY A 255 -5.31 -12.19 -11.07
C GLY A 255 -6.62 -12.16 -10.25
N GLY A 256 -7.09 -13.31 -9.74
CA GLY A 256 -8.24 -13.37 -8.84
C GLY A 256 -7.91 -12.89 -7.42
N THR A 257 -8.90 -12.33 -6.74
CA THR A 257 -8.82 -12.04 -5.29
C THR A 257 -9.50 -13.17 -4.52
N LEU A 258 -8.78 -13.72 -3.53
CA LEU A 258 -9.28 -14.79 -2.68
C LEU A 258 -9.02 -14.46 -1.22
N ARG A 259 -9.97 -14.80 -0.36
CA ARG A 259 -9.75 -14.88 1.09
C ARG A 259 -9.26 -16.29 1.41
N VAL A 260 -8.18 -16.41 2.16
CA VAL A 260 -7.64 -17.71 2.61
C VAL A 260 -7.52 -17.74 4.13
N TRP A 261 -7.74 -18.91 4.70
CA TRP A 261 -7.39 -19.18 6.09
C TRP A 261 -5.88 -19.08 6.26
N CYS A 262 -5.43 -18.36 7.29
CA CYS A 262 -4.02 -18.20 7.59
C CYS A 262 -3.61 -19.21 8.68
N ASP A 263 -3.26 -20.42 8.25
CA ASP A 263 -2.90 -21.55 9.11
C ASP A 263 -1.39 -21.84 9.15
N LEU A 264 -0.62 -21.13 8.32
CA LEU A 264 0.84 -21.23 8.21
C LEU A 264 1.61 -20.17 9.01
N LEU A 265 0.93 -19.24 9.68
CA LEU A 265 1.56 -18.32 10.61
C LEU A 265 1.45 -18.90 12.02
N PRO A 266 2.54 -19.43 12.62
CA PRO A 266 2.55 -19.60 14.06
C PRO A 266 2.37 -18.21 14.68
N ALA A 267 1.30 -18.06 15.45
CA ALA A 267 1.05 -16.89 16.29
C ALA A 267 2.11 -16.77 17.39
#